data_AF-W6RHZ6-F1
#
_entry.id   AF-W6RHZ6-F1
#
_cell.length_a   1.000
_cell.length_b   1.000
_cell.length_c   1.000
_cell.angle_alpha   90.00
_cell.angle_beta   90.00
_cell.angle_gamma   90.00
#
_symmetry.space_group_name_H-M   'P 1'
#
loop_
_entity.id
_entity.type
_entity.pdbx_description
1 polymer ?
#
loop_
_entity_poly.entity_id
_entity_poly.type
_entity_poly.pdbx_seq_one_letter_code
_entity_poly.pdbx_strand_id
1 'polypeptide(L)' 'MPYLMDLVLDRKVNPGKVFDLEVPLADVAEGYRAMDERRAIKTLLRV' A
#
# COMPACT_ATOMS: atom_id res chain seq x y z
N MET A 1 1.45 -0.44 20.87
CA MET A 1 1.49 -0.14 19.41
C MET A 1 1.74 1.35 19.04
N PRO A 2 2.26 2.28 19.87
CA PRO A 2 2.46 3.68 19.44
C PRO A 2 3.76 3.92 18.63
N TYR A 3 4.83 3.16 18.86
CA TYR A 3 6.16 3.42 18.30
C TYR A 3 6.22 3.61 16.78
N LEU A 4 5.55 2.75 15.99
CA LEU A 4 5.59 2.87 14.53
C LEU A 4 4.84 4.11 14.03
N MET A 5 3.77 4.52 14.73
CA MET A 5 3.04 5.74 14.42
C MET A 5 3.93 6.97 14.68
N ASP A 6 4.64 6.98 15.81
CA ASP A 6 5.57 8.05 16.17
C ASP A 6 6.65 8.22 15.11
N LEU A 7 7.23 7.12 14.60
CA LEU A 7 8.22 7.19 13.52
C LEU A 7 7.67 7.80 12.22
N VAL A 8 6.40 7.58 11.90
CA VAL A 8 5.74 8.17 10.71
C VAL A 8 5.47 9.66 10.93
N LEU A 9 4.93 10.01 12.11
CA LEU A 9 4.63 11.39 12.48
C LEU A 9 5.88 12.26 12.57
N ASP A 10 6.98 11.70 13.09
CA ASP A 10 8.31 12.31 13.12
C ASP A 10 9.00 12.33 11.74
N ARG A 11 8.37 11.79 10.69
CA ARG A 11 8.92 11.63 9.32
C ARG A 11 10.23 10.82 9.26
N LYS A 12 10.48 9.95 10.24
CA LYS A 12 11.65 9.05 10.25
C LYS A 12 11.49 7.88 9.28
N VAL A 13 10.24 7.44 9.04
CA VAL A 13 9.93 6.42 8.05
C VAL A 13 8.77 6.87 7.16
N ASN A 14 8.79 6.44 5.89
CA ASN A 14 7.71 6.69 4.95
C ASN A 14 7.12 5.35 4.46
N PRO A 15 6.10 4.81 5.15
CA PRO A 15 5.48 3.55 4.76
C PRO A 15 4.70 3.69 3.45
N GLY A 16 4.34 4.91 3.01
CA GLY A 16 3.63 5.12 1.74
C GLY A 16 4.40 4.61 0.51
N LYS A 17 5.74 4.50 0.60
CA LYS A 17 6.58 4.04 -0.50
C LYS A 17 6.37 2.59 -0.93
N VAL A 18 5.74 1.75 -0.09
CA VAL A 18 5.49 0.35 -0.48
C VAL A 18 4.29 0.21 -1.42
N PHE A 19 3.44 1.24 -1.52
CA PHE A 19 2.32 1.26 -2.45
C PHE A 19 2.82 1.63 -3.84
N ASP A 20 2.90 0.63 -4.71
CA ASP A 20 3.48 0.72 -6.06
C ASP A 20 2.44 0.50 -7.17
N LEU A 21 1.18 0.21 -6.80
CA LEU A 21 0.06 0.08 -7.71
C LEU A 21 -1.18 0.77 -7.14
N GLU A 22 -1.94 1.45 -7.99
CA GLU A 22 -3.25 2.02 -7.63
C GLU A 22 -4.35 1.38 -8.49
N VAL A 23 -5.45 0.99 -7.85
CA VAL A 23 -6.56 0.28 -8.51
C VAL A 23 -7.91 0.85 -8.03
N PRO A 24 -8.92 1.03 -8.90
CA PRO A 24 -10.26 1.40 -8.47
C PRO A 24 -10.85 0.38 -7.49
N LEU A 25 -11.70 0.82 -6.56
CA LEU A 25 -12.39 -0.07 -5.62
C LEU A 25 -13.26 -1.11 -6.36
N ALA A 26 -13.79 -0.77 -7.53
CA ALA A 26 -14.53 -1.71 -8.37
C ALA A 26 -13.66 -2.89 -8.86
N ASP A 27 -12.33 -2.70 -8.94
CA ASP A 27 -11.38 -3.65 -9.53
C ASP A 27 -10.44 -4.30 -8.49
N VAL A 28 -10.86 -4.37 -7.21
CA VAL A 28 -10.08 -4.95 -6.11
C VAL A 28 -9.42 -6.30 -6.45
N ALA A 29 -10.11 -7.14 -7.22
CA ALA A 29 -9.61 -8.45 -7.63
C ALA A 29 -8.29 -8.36 -8.43
N GLU A 30 -8.10 -7.31 -9.25
CA GLU A 30 -6.84 -7.11 -9.97
C GLU A 30 -5.70 -6.75 -9.03
N GLY A 31 -5.96 -5.93 -8.00
CA GLY A 31 -4.95 -5.62 -6.97
C GLY A 31 -4.43 -6.88 -6.27
N TYR A 32 -5.33 -7.81 -5.93
CA TYR A 32 -4.93 -9.11 -5.38
C TYR A 32 -4.11 -9.94 -6.37
N ARG A 33 -4.55 -10.04 -7.62
CA ARG A 33 -3.84 -10.79 -8.66
C ARG A 33 -2.44 -10.23 -8.92
N ALA A 34 -2.30 -8.91 -8.96
CA ALA A 34 -1.01 -8.25 -9.14
C ALA A 34 -0.04 -8.55 -7.99
N MET A 35 -0.53 -8.63 -6.75
CA MET A 35 0.31 -9.00 -5.60
C MET A 35 0.68 -10.50 -5.62
N ASP A 36 -0.26 -11.38 -6.01
CA ASP A 36 -0.03 -12.82 -6.11
C ASP A 36 1.03 -13.16 -7.17
N GLU A 37 0.89 -12.56 -8.36
CA GLU A 37 1.81 -12.71 -9.49
C GLU A 37 3.12 -11.91 -9.32
N ARG A 38 3.34 -11.27 -8.16
CA ARG A 38 4.53 -10.45 -7.85
C ARG A 38 4.76 -9.28 -8.82
N ARG A 39 3.69 -8.77 -9.43
CA ARG A 39 3.69 -7.54 -10.23
C ARG A 39 3.61 -6.26 -9.37
N ALA A 40 3.12 -6.38 -8.13
CA ALA A 40 3.03 -5.28 -7.17
C ALA A 40 3.42 -5.74 -5.75
N ILE A 41 4.00 -4.82 -4.97
CA ILE A 41 4.34 -4.99 -3.55
C ILE A 41 3.12 -4.70 -2.67
N LYS A 42 2.48 -3.54 -2.87
CA LYS A 42 1.20 -3.16 -2.23
C LYS A 42 0.34 -2.34 -3.17
N THR A 43 -0.95 -2.67 -3.19
CA THR A 43 -1.94 -1.91 -3.94
C THR A 43 -2.70 -0.93 -3.05
N LEU A 44 -2.90 0.30 -3.54
CA LEU A 44 -3.77 1.31 -2.95
C LEU A 44 -5.10 1.33 -3.71
N LEU A 45 -6.21 1.18 -2.99
CA LEU A 45 -7.54 1.26 -3.60
C LEU A 45 -8.07 2.69 -3.55
N ARG A 46 -8.69 3.13 -4.65
CA ARG A 46 -9.35 4.45 -4.75
C ARG A 46 -10.85 4.30 -5.00
N VAL A 47 -11.63 5.15 -4.33
CA VAL A 47 -13.10 5.25 -4.49
C VAL A 47 -13.47 6.27 -5.55
#